data_AF-A0A941IQH4-F1
#
_entry.id   AF-A0A941IQH4-F1
#
_cell.length_a   1.000
_cell.length_b   1.000
_cell.length_c   1.000
_cell.angle_alpha   90.00
_cell.angle_beta   90.00
_cell.angle_gamma   90.00
#
_symmetry.space_group_name_H-M   'P 1'
#
loop_
_entity.id
_entity.type
_entity.pdbx_description
1 polymer ?
#
loop_
_entity_poly.entity_id
_entity_poly.type
_entity_poly.pdbx_seq_one_letter_code
_entity_poly.pdbx_strand_id
1 'polypeptide(L)'
;MSKSKSEFRRPSGQTVRAVIAGATLTALVGMAALAGSTAQASPATAAMALPAAAMADRRDAVHLTAYANGDGSSETVVLTGAIGDYGQAVFVYPDGSVDPDHDSELSLQLSRGTLRLDIAPLDKAFVAAVVHDFPTNAATCSGSASVTRKAAVVAGSGTGAYRNVTGSFTLTATLDEVDAAGTSAPCDGTGAILGQVIVITGPGVVAF
;
A
#
# COMPACT_ATOMS: atom_id res chain seq x y z
N MET A 1 8.69 -32.62 28.76
CA MET A 1 9.95 -32.02 28.26
C MET A 1 9.57 -30.91 27.29
N SER A 2 9.56 -29.68 27.79
CA SER A 2 9.11 -28.49 27.05
C SER A 2 10.32 -27.85 26.37
N LYS A 3 10.32 -27.71 25.04
CA LYS A 3 11.34 -26.94 24.32
C LYS A 3 10.74 -25.60 23.91
N SER A 4 11.25 -24.56 24.57
CA SER A 4 11.01 -23.15 24.27
C SER A 4 11.51 -22.83 22.85
N LYS A 5 10.66 -22.15 22.07
CA LYS A 5 10.93 -21.67 20.72
C LYS A 5 11.59 -20.30 20.88
N SER A 6 12.89 -20.20 20.63
CA SER A 6 13.62 -18.94 20.65
C SER A 6 13.31 -18.13 19.39
N GLU A 7 12.67 -16.97 19.57
CA GLU A 7 12.48 -15.94 18.55
C GLU A 7 13.83 -15.39 18.08
N PHE A 8 14.08 -15.44 16.77
CA PHE A 8 15.22 -14.79 16.14
C PHE A 8 14.78 -13.40 15.66
N ARG A 9 14.90 -12.41 16.54
CA ARG A 9 14.80 -10.99 16.17
C ARG A 9 16.04 -10.57 15.37
N ARG A 10 15.84 -10.13 14.12
CA ARG A 10 16.89 -9.42 13.36
C ARG A 10 17.14 -8.03 14.00
N PRO A 11 18.39 -7.66 14.35
CA PRO A 11 18.68 -6.34 14.87
C PRO A 11 18.69 -5.30 13.74
N SER A 12 17.80 -4.32 13.84
CA SER A 12 17.77 -3.11 13.02
C SER A 12 18.94 -2.21 13.40
N GLY A 13 19.97 -2.20 12.55
CA GLY A 13 21.07 -1.26 12.63
C GLY A 13 20.66 0.14 12.16
N GLN A 14 20.04 0.94 13.02
CA GLN A 14 19.96 2.40 12.84
C GLN A 14 20.85 3.09 13.88
N THR A 15 22.02 3.56 13.43
CA THR A 15 22.83 4.49 14.20
C THR A 15 22.32 5.90 13.96
N VAL A 16 21.60 6.42 14.96
CA VAL A 16 21.20 7.82 15.07
C VAL A 16 22.46 8.68 15.25
N ARG A 17 22.76 9.54 14.28
CA ARG A 17 23.66 10.68 14.47
C ARG A 17 22.83 11.96 14.53
N ALA A 18 22.55 12.38 15.77
CA ALA A 18 22.07 13.72 16.07
C ALA A 18 23.21 14.72 15.84
N VAL A 19 23.02 15.66 14.91
CA VAL A 19 23.83 16.87 14.83
C VAL A 19 22.94 18.01 15.32
N ILE A 20 23.18 18.42 16.57
CA ILE A 20 22.66 19.66 17.15
C ILE A 20 23.64 20.76 16.75
N ALA A 21 23.21 21.67 15.90
CA ALA A 21 23.88 22.95 15.68
C ALA A 21 22.82 24.05 15.74
N GLY A 22 22.90 24.87 16.79
CA GLY A 22 22.00 25.99 17.01
C GLY A 22 22.35 27.22 16.16
N ALA A 23 21.36 28.09 15.98
CA ALA A 23 21.58 29.51 15.71
C ALA A 23 20.33 30.34 16.08
N THR A 24 20.49 31.11 17.16
CA THR A 24 20.03 32.47 17.47
C THR A 24 18.93 33.20 16.67
N LEU A 25 17.97 33.72 17.45
CA LEU A 25 17.23 35.00 17.39
C LEU A 25 17.27 35.87 16.11
N THR A 26 16.09 36.23 15.60
CA THR A 26 15.77 37.62 15.23
C THR A 26 14.26 37.86 15.28
N ALA A 27 13.84 38.82 16.12
CA ALA A 27 12.49 39.36 16.16
C ALA A 27 12.36 40.49 15.14
N LEU A 28 11.25 40.57 14.41
CA LEU A 28 10.80 41.80 13.76
C LEU A 28 9.27 41.86 13.70
N VAL A 29 8.76 42.94 14.30
CA VAL A 29 7.39 43.44 14.29
C VAL A 29 7.05 43.95 12.88
N GLY A 30 5.86 43.63 12.35
CA GLY A 30 5.44 44.08 11.03
C GLY A 30 3.92 44.08 10.82
N MET A 31 3.35 45.27 11.07
CA MET A 31 2.06 45.86 10.72
C MET A 31 0.98 45.09 9.93
N ALA A 32 -0.25 45.34 10.38
CA ALA A 32 -1.53 45.02 9.79
C ALA A 32 -1.74 45.61 8.37
N ALA A 33 -2.46 44.86 7.53
CA ALA A 33 -3.28 45.39 6.45
C ALA A 33 -4.58 44.59 6.37
N LEU A 34 -5.68 45.24 6.77
CA LEU A 34 -7.05 44.81 6.47
C LEU A 34 -7.33 45.13 5.00
N ALA A 35 -7.41 44.11 4.14
CA ALA A 35 -7.92 44.23 2.78
C ALA A 35 -9.16 43.34 2.64
N GLY A 36 -10.32 43.98 2.73
CA GLY A 36 -11.61 43.34 2.47
C GLY A 36 -11.70 42.88 1.02
N SER A 37 -12.06 41.61 0.84
CA SER A 37 -12.42 41.04 -0.45
C SER A 37 -13.90 40.71 -0.41
N THR A 38 -14.72 41.52 -1.07
CA THR A 38 -16.14 41.22 -1.31
C THR A 38 -16.22 40.07 -2.31
N ALA A 39 -16.38 38.85 -1.81
CA ALA A 39 -16.66 37.69 -2.65
C ALA A 39 -18.08 37.81 -3.23
N GLN A 40 -18.14 38.04 -4.53
CA GLN A 40 -19.37 38.02 -5.32
C GLN A 40 -19.85 36.56 -5.39
N ALA A 41 -20.97 36.25 -4.75
CA ALA A 41 -21.56 34.93 -4.79
C ALA A 41 -22.10 34.66 -6.20
N SER A 42 -21.42 33.79 -6.96
CA SER A 42 -22.00 33.18 -8.15
C SER A 42 -23.19 32.33 -7.74
N PRO A 43 -24.32 32.36 -8.47
CA PRO A 43 -25.44 31.47 -8.20
C PRO A 43 -24.95 30.03 -8.35
N ALA A 44 -25.09 29.26 -7.27
CA ALA A 44 -24.85 27.83 -7.29
C ALA A 44 -25.86 27.21 -8.27
N THR A 45 -25.37 26.80 -9.45
CA THR A 45 -26.10 25.87 -10.31
C THR A 45 -26.33 24.62 -9.48
N ALA A 46 -27.57 24.39 -9.08
CA ALA A 46 -27.96 23.18 -8.37
C ALA A 46 -27.52 21.98 -9.22
N ALA A 47 -26.50 21.25 -8.74
CA ALA A 47 -26.15 19.97 -9.30
C ALA A 47 -27.41 19.10 -9.17
N MET A 48 -28.00 18.73 -10.30
CA MET A 48 -29.10 17.76 -10.31
C MET A 48 -28.55 16.48 -9.69
N ALA A 49 -28.92 16.23 -8.43
CA ALA A 49 -28.63 14.99 -7.76
C ALA A 49 -29.31 13.88 -8.58
N LEU A 50 -28.51 13.01 -9.20
CA LEU A 50 -29.02 11.77 -9.75
C LEU A 50 -29.73 11.01 -8.62
N PRO A 51 -30.90 10.39 -8.88
CA PRO A 51 -31.62 9.67 -7.86
C PRO A 51 -30.74 8.55 -7.29
N ALA A 52 -30.50 8.58 -5.97
CA ALA A 52 -29.67 7.62 -5.24
C ALA A 52 -30.11 6.15 -5.42
N ALA A 53 -31.34 5.91 -5.85
CA ALA A 53 -31.89 4.57 -6.08
C ALA A 53 -31.33 3.87 -7.34
N ALA A 54 -30.68 4.58 -8.26
CA ALA A 54 -30.13 3.97 -9.48
C ALA A 54 -28.68 3.44 -9.32
N MET A 55 -28.03 3.66 -8.17
CA MET A 55 -26.64 3.24 -7.94
C MET A 55 -26.49 1.95 -7.14
N ALA A 56 -27.52 1.55 -6.38
CA ALA A 56 -27.43 0.48 -5.37
C ALA A 56 -27.29 -0.96 -5.93
N ASP A 57 -27.28 -1.15 -7.25
CA ASP A 57 -27.07 -2.47 -7.88
C ASP A 57 -26.08 -2.42 -9.06
N ARG A 58 -25.38 -1.28 -9.22
CA ARG A 58 -24.39 -1.14 -10.27
C ARG A 58 -23.09 -1.78 -9.83
N ARG A 59 -22.83 -2.99 -10.32
CA ARG A 59 -21.53 -3.64 -10.22
C ARG A 59 -20.61 -3.10 -11.30
N ASP A 60 -19.62 -2.33 -10.90
CA ASP A 60 -18.64 -1.76 -11.81
C ASP A 60 -17.35 -2.57 -11.81
N ALA A 61 -16.84 -2.85 -13.02
CA ALA A 61 -15.53 -3.44 -13.19
C ALA A 61 -14.45 -2.41 -12.82
N VAL A 62 -13.44 -2.88 -12.10
CA VAL A 62 -12.28 -2.08 -11.69
C VAL A 62 -10.99 -2.87 -11.95
N HIS A 63 -9.87 -2.16 -12.01
CA HIS A 63 -8.56 -2.78 -12.09
C HIS A 63 -7.56 -2.01 -11.21
N LEU A 64 -6.87 -2.76 -10.35
CA LEU A 64 -5.87 -2.24 -9.42
C LEU A 64 -4.48 -2.57 -9.95
N THR A 65 -3.55 -1.64 -9.82
CA THR A 65 -2.11 -1.88 -9.93
C THR A 65 -1.42 -1.11 -8.82
N ALA A 66 -0.70 -1.81 -7.97
CA ALA A 66 0.15 -1.27 -6.93
C ALA A 66 1.60 -1.73 -7.16
N TYR A 67 2.56 -0.84 -6.88
CA TYR A 67 3.97 -0.99 -7.21
C TYR A 67 4.87 -0.56 -6.04
N ALA A 68 5.85 -1.39 -5.73
CA ALA A 68 6.95 -1.08 -4.83
C ALA A 68 8.30 -1.52 -5.42
N ASN A 69 9.36 -0.83 -5.00
CA ASN A 69 10.76 -1.11 -5.36
C ASN A 69 11.59 -1.52 -4.13
N GLY A 70 10.98 -2.31 -3.23
CA GLY A 70 11.56 -2.73 -1.96
C GLY A 70 10.48 -3.32 -1.03
N ASP A 71 10.90 -3.91 0.09
CA ASP A 71 10.04 -4.46 1.16
C ASP A 71 9.34 -3.41 2.06
N GLY A 72 9.27 -2.15 1.61
CA GLY A 72 8.67 -1.08 2.39
C GLY A 72 7.16 -1.30 2.59
N SER A 73 6.59 -0.72 3.65
CA SER A 73 5.15 -0.86 3.96
C SER A 73 4.23 0.02 3.11
N SER A 74 4.73 0.62 2.03
CA SER A 74 3.93 1.47 1.15
C SER A 74 4.26 1.29 -0.33
N GLU A 75 3.22 1.32 -1.15
CA GLU A 75 3.28 1.16 -2.60
C GLU A 75 2.60 2.35 -3.28
N THR A 76 2.99 2.68 -4.52
CA THR A 76 2.20 3.58 -5.38
C THR A 76 1.08 2.80 -6.01
N VAL A 77 -0.16 3.31 -6.00
CA VAL A 77 -1.34 2.61 -6.52
C VAL A 77 -2.13 3.43 -7.53
N VAL A 78 -2.65 2.74 -8.55
CA VAL A 78 -3.67 3.23 -9.49
C VAL A 78 -4.86 2.28 -9.46
N LEU A 79 -6.06 2.84 -9.36
CA LEU A 79 -7.32 2.11 -9.38
C LEU A 79 -8.22 2.63 -10.50
N THR A 80 -8.27 1.93 -11.63
CA THR A 80 -9.12 2.32 -12.78
C THR A 80 -10.52 1.69 -12.68
N GLY A 81 -11.49 2.23 -13.42
CA GLY A 81 -12.86 1.72 -13.48
C GLY A 81 -13.89 2.65 -12.87
N ALA A 82 -14.77 2.12 -12.01
CA ALA A 82 -15.94 2.78 -11.40
C ALA A 82 -15.77 4.27 -11.08
N ILE A 83 -14.65 4.62 -10.44
CA ILE A 83 -14.33 6.01 -10.09
C ILE A 83 -13.05 6.47 -10.81
N GLY A 84 -12.01 5.63 -10.93
CA GLY A 84 -10.73 5.96 -11.59
C GLY A 84 -9.82 6.90 -10.79
N ASP A 85 -8.92 6.36 -9.96
CA ASP A 85 -8.19 7.07 -8.90
C ASP A 85 -6.72 6.63 -8.80
N TYR A 86 -5.96 7.29 -7.95
CA TYR A 86 -4.55 7.00 -7.67
C TYR A 86 -4.14 7.50 -6.28
N GLY A 87 -3.03 6.98 -5.75
CA GLY A 87 -2.50 7.38 -4.46
C GLY A 87 -1.46 6.39 -3.94
N GLN A 88 -1.52 6.09 -2.64
CA GLN A 88 -0.64 5.12 -1.99
C GLN A 88 -1.44 3.91 -1.50
N ALA A 89 -0.84 2.72 -1.55
CA ALA A 89 -1.30 1.57 -0.79
C ALA A 89 -0.38 1.40 0.43
N VAL A 90 -0.93 1.10 1.61
CA VAL A 90 -0.16 0.93 2.85
C VAL A 90 -0.65 -0.32 3.55
N PHE A 91 0.26 -1.20 3.94
CA PHE A 91 -0.05 -2.37 4.74
C PHE A 91 -0.42 -1.94 6.15
N VAL A 92 -1.57 -2.39 6.64
CA VAL A 92 -2.12 -2.00 7.94
C VAL A 92 -2.77 -3.18 8.66
N TYR A 93 -2.78 -3.10 9.98
CA TYR A 93 -3.64 -3.93 10.82
C TYR A 93 -5.10 -3.45 10.76
N PRO A 94 -6.07 -4.22 11.30
CA PRO A 94 -7.48 -3.84 11.28
C PRO A 94 -7.79 -2.53 12.03
N ASP A 95 -6.92 -2.09 12.94
CA ASP A 95 -7.04 -0.80 13.63
C ASP A 95 -6.49 0.39 12.82
N GLY A 96 -5.92 0.14 11.64
CA GLY A 96 -5.35 1.13 10.74
C GLY A 96 -3.90 1.53 11.04
N SER A 97 -3.26 0.93 12.05
CA SER A 97 -1.82 1.10 12.28
C SER A 97 -1.01 0.34 11.22
N VAL A 98 0.20 0.83 10.91
CA VAL A 98 1.07 0.23 9.89
C VAL A 98 1.45 -1.19 10.28
N ASP A 99 1.29 -2.11 9.35
CA ASP A 99 1.70 -3.51 9.45
C ASP A 99 3.02 -3.69 8.67
N PRO A 100 4.16 -3.87 9.36
CA PRO A 100 5.44 -4.08 8.71
C PRO A 100 5.64 -5.51 8.20
N ASP A 101 4.81 -6.46 8.64
CA ASP A 101 4.88 -7.87 8.25
C ASP A 101 4.02 -8.17 7.01
N HIS A 102 3.19 -7.20 6.59
CA HIS A 102 2.36 -7.23 5.38
C HIS A 102 1.30 -8.35 5.37
N ASP A 103 0.93 -8.88 6.53
CA ASP A 103 0.16 -10.10 6.69
C ASP A 103 -1.33 -9.89 6.97
N SER A 104 -1.79 -8.63 6.98
CA SER A 104 -3.17 -8.26 7.34
C SER A 104 -3.98 -7.61 6.19
N GLU A 105 -4.07 -6.28 6.15
CA GLU A 105 -4.89 -5.53 5.19
C GLU A 105 -4.05 -4.57 4.35
N LEU A 106 -4.48 -4.31 3.12
CA LEU A 106 -3.91 -3.27 2.25
C LEU A 106 -4.85 -2.07 2.22
N SER A 107 -4.44 -0.96 2.83
CA SER A 107 -5.16 0.31 2.84
C SER A 107 -4.83 1.13 1.60
N LEU A 108 -5.81 1.32 0.72
CA LEU A 108 -5.71 2.19 -0.44
C LEU A 108 -6.05 3.62 -0.02
N GLN A 109 -5.03 4.46 0.08
CA GLN A 109 -5.13 5.89 0.37
C GLN A 109 -5.14 6.66 -0.96
N LEU A 110 -6.34 6.84 -1.51
CA LEU A 110 -6.55 7.38 -2.85
C LEU A 110 -6.95 8.87 -2.78
N SER A 111 -6.76 9.59 -3.89
CA SER A 111 -7.00 11.04 -3.95
C SER A 111 -8.45 11.43 -3.64
N ARG A 112 -9.43 10.54 -3.84
CA ARG A 112 -10.86 10.82 -3.57
C ARG A 112 -11.44 9.97 -2.44
N GLY A 113 -10.62 9.28 -1.66
CA GLY A 113 -11.07 8.54 -0.48
C GLY A 113 -10.20 7.34 -0.17
N THR A 114 -10.68 6.48 0.72
CA THR A 114 -9.96 5.29 1.14
C THR A 114 -10.83 4.05 1.06
N LEU A 115 -10.20 2.89 0.87
CA LEU A 115 -10.79 1.58 1.16
C LEU A 115 -9.69 0.61 1.59
N ARG A 116 -10.06 -0.49 2.25
CA ARG A 116 -9.11 -1.53 2.65
C ARG A 116 -9.45 -2.85 1.96
N LEU A 117 -8.41 -3.62 1.63
CA LEU A 117 -8.50 -4.96 1.09
C LEU A 117 -7.95 -5.96 2.10
N ASP A 118 -8.67 -7.03 2.36
CA ASP A 118 -8.13 -8.20 3.09
C ASP A 118 -7.19 -8.97 2.16
N ILE A 119 -5.89 -8.89 2.44
CA ILE A 119 -4.83 -9.49 1.61
C ILE A 119 -4.06 -10.59 2.33
N ALA A 120 -4.37 -10.91 3.58
CA ALA A 120 -3.70 -11.97 4.35
C ALA A 120 -3.58 -13.30 3.58
N PRO A 121 -4.59 -13.77 2.81
CA PRO A 121 -4.45 -14.98 2.00
C PRO A 121 -3.47 -14.85 0.83
N LEU A 122 -3.34 -13.64 0.26
CA LEU A 122 -2.40 -13.32 -0.82
C LEU A 122 -0.97 -13.32 -0.27
N ASP A 123 -0.72 -12.58 0.80
CA ASP A 123 0.58 -12.50 1.46
C ASP A 123 1.10 -13.89 1.85
N LYS A 124 0.30 -14.66 2.59
CA LYS A 124 0.67 -16.02 3.00
C LYS A 124 1.07 -16.91 1.82
N ALA A 125 0.38 -16.77 0.68
CA ALA A 125 0.72 -17.52 -0.52
C ALA A 125 2.01 -17.02 -1.17
N PHE A 126 2.23 -15.70 -1.16
CA PHE A 126 3.39 -15.05 -1.74
C PHE A 126 4.66 -15.38 -0.96
N VAL A 127 4.66 -15.22 0.37
CA VAL A 127 5.78 -15.62 1.24
C VAL A 127 6.12 -17.09 1.06
N ALA A 128 5.12 -17.97 0.98
CA ALA A 128 5.35 -19.39 0.74
C ALA A 128 6.01 -19.66 -0.63
N ALA A 129 5.63 -18.93 -1.68
CA ALA A 129 6.26 -19.03 -2.99
C ALA A 129 7.71 -18.52 -2.96
N VAL A 130 7.95 -17.35 -2.36
CA VAL A 130 9.30 -16.79 -2.25
C VAL A 130 10.24 -17.73 -1.49
N VAL A 131 9.82 -18.24 -0.33
CA VAL A 131 10.63 -19.17 0.49
C VAL A 131 10.95 -20.47 -0.26
N HIS A 132 10.06 -20.94 -1.12
CA HIS A 132 10.26 -22.18 -1.86
C HIS A 132 11.06 -21.99 -3.15
N ASP A 133 10.82 -20.89 -3.88
CA ASP A 133 11.29 -20.70 -5.25
C ASP A 133 12.48 -19.76 -5.38
N PHE A 134 12.81 -18.96 -4.35
CA PHE A 134 13.90 -17.99 -4.39
C PHE A 134 15.19 -18.47 -3.69
N PRO A 135 16.37 -18.26 -4.31
CA PRO A 135 16.57 -17.77 -5.67
C PRO A 135 16.34 -18.87 -6.72
N THR A 136 15.62 -18.53 -7.78
CA THR A 136 15.39 -19.46 -8.90
C THR A 136 16.65 -19.68 -9.73
N ASN A 137 17.59 -18.74 -9.71
CA ASN A 137 18.90 -18.83 -10.35
C ASN A 137 20.03 -18.57 -9.34
N ALA A 138 20.64 -19.65 -8.86
CA ALA A 138 21.77 -19.60 -7.93
C ALA A 138 23.10 -19.13 -8.55
N ALA A 139 23.20 -18.98 -9.88
CA ALA A 139 24.41 -18.43 -10.51
C ALA A 139 24.41 -16.88 -10.51
N THR A 140 23.22 -16.26 -10.48
CA THR A 140 23.03 -14.81 -10.53
C THR A 140 22.38 -14.25 -9.27
N CYS A 141 22.11 -15.08 -8.27
CA CYS A 141 21.37 -14.72 -7.05
C CYS A 141 20.04 -14.02 -7.37
N SER A 142 19.33 -14.47 -8.39
CA SER A 142 18.10 -13.83 -8.84
C SER A 142 16.95 -14.81 -8.91
N GLY A 143 15.73 -14.31 -8.82
CA GLY A 143 14.54 -15.14 -8.90
C GLY A 143 13.28 -14.32 -9.06
N SER A 144 12.18 -15.03 -9.24
CA SER A 144 10.86 -14.44 -9.32
C SER A 144 9.83 -15.34 -8.67
N ALA A 145 8.77 -14.72 -8.16
CA ALA A 145 7.64 -15.41 -7.56
C ALA A 145 6.34 -14.78 -8.06
N SER A 146 5.30 -15.58 -8.26
CA SER A 146 4.00 -15.09 -8.69
C SER A 146 2.88 -15.91 -8.09
N VAL A 147 1.93 -15.25 -7.42
CA VAL A 147 0.75 -15.90 -6.86
C VAL A 147 -0.50 -15.07 -7.12
N THR A 148 -1.61 -15.75 -7.37
CA THR A 148 -2.93 -15.12 -7.53
C THR A 148 -3.87 -15.55 -6.41
N ARG A 149 -4.51 -14.58 -5.73
CA ARG A 149 -5.53 -14.83 -4.71
C ARG A 149 -6.65 -13.79 -4.79
N LYS A 150 -7.79 -14.11 -4.17
CA LYS A 150 -8.87 -13.13 -4.00
C LYS A 150 -8.59 -12.26 -2.78
N ALA A 151 -8.86 -10.97 -2.90
CA ALA A 151 -8.84 -10.01 -1.81
C ALA A 151 -10.21 -9.33 -1.71
N ALA A 152 -10.85 -9.42 -0.55
CA ALA A 152 -12.17 -8.83 -0.32
C ALA A 152 -12.04 -7.38 0.13
N VAL A 153 -12.99 -6.52 -0.26
CA VAL A 153 -13.11 -5.18 0.33
C VAL A 153 -13.55 -5.34 1.79
N VAL A 154 -12.79 -4.76 2.72
CA VAL A 154 -13.12 -4.77 4.14
C VAL A 154 -14.37 -3.93 4.37
N ALA A 155 -15.41 -4.54 4.93
CA ALA A 155 -16.70 -3.89 5.14
C ALA A 155 -16.56 -2.60 5.97
N GLY A 156 -17.16 -1.51 5.49
CA GLY A 156 -17.14 -0.21 6.19
C GLY A 156 -15.82 0.54 6.14
N SER A 157 -14.79 0.04 5.44
CA SER A 157 -13.50 0.73 5.29
C SER A 157 -13.53 1.94 4.34
N GLY A 158 -14.58 2.02 3.52
CA GLY A 158 -14.78 3.03 2.50
C GLY A 158 -15.00 4.45 3.03
N THR A 159 -14.22 5.42 2.54
CA THR A 159 -14.40 6.87 2.83
C THR A 159 -14.47 7.69 1.53
N GLY A 160 -14.91 8.96 1.62
CA GLY A 160 -14.99 9.84 0.46
C GLY A 160 -15.88 9.27 -0.66
N ALA A 161 -15.36 9.24 -1.88
CA ALA A 161 -16.01 8.63 -3.05
C ALA A 161 -16.20 7.10 -2.92
N TYR A 162 -15.50 6.48 -1.96
CA TYR A 162 -15.56 5.05 -1.69
C TYR A 162 -16.50 4.68 -0.55
N ARG A 163 -17.31 5.61 -0.03
CA ARG A 163 -18.28 5.32 1.04
C ARG A 163 -19.21 4.17 0.63
N ASN A 164 -19.42 3.23 1.55
CA ASN A 164 -20.25 2.03 1.39
C ASN A 164 -19.77 1.04 0.32
N VAL A 165 -18.53 1.20 -0.19
CA VAL A 165 -17.98 0.27 -1.17
C VAL A 165 -17.97 -1.16 -0.65
N THR A 166 -18.42 -2.09 -1.49
CA THR A 166 -18.33 -3.54 -1.31
C THR A 166 -17.75 -4.16 -2.57
N GLY A 167 -17.23 -5.39 -2.46
CA GLY A 167 -16.71 -6.09 -3.62
C GLY A 167 -15.48 -6.94 -3.31
N SER A 168 -14.79 -7.34 -4.37
CA SER A 168 -13.55 -8.09 -4.27
C SER A 168 -12.70 -7.94 -5.53
N PHE A 169 -11.43 -8.26 -5.38
CA PHE A 169 -10.43 -8.28 -6.43
C PHE A 169 -9.86 -9.69 -6.55
N THR A 170 -9.47 -10.08 -7.76
CA THR A 170 -8.57 -11.21 -7.98
C THR A 170 -7.20 -10.63 -8.29
N LEU A 171 -6.30 -10.64 -7.32
CA LEU A 171 -5.01 -9.98 -7.38
C LEU A 171 -3.90 -11.00 -7.61
N THR A 172 -2.95 -10.63 -8.45
CA THR A 172 -1.68 -11.32 -8.63
C THR A 172 -0.59 -10.47 -8.01
N ALA A 173 0.16 -11.03 -7.05
CA ALA A 173 1.39 -10.45 -6.55
C ALA A 173 2.57 -11.09 -7.30
N THR A 174 3.49 -10.26 -7.80
CA THR A 174 4.72 -10.70 -8.47
C THR A 174 5.94 -10.09 -7.80
N LEU A 175 6.98 -10.89 -7.63
CA LEU A 175 8.33 -10.49 -7.22
C LEU A 175 9.28 -10.71 -8.38
N ASP A 176 10.16 -9.75 -8.63
CA ASP A 176 11.43 -9.96 -9.32
C ASP A 176 12.54 -9.38 -8.44
N GLU A 177 13.55 -10.19 -8.11
CA GLU A 177 14.57 -9.82 -7.14
C GLU A 177 15.97 -10.31 -7.54
N VAL A 178 16.97 -9.50 -7.19
CA VAL A 178 18.40 -9.82 -7.31
C VAL A 178 19.07 -9.51 -5.99
N ASP A 179 19.75 -10.53 -5.46
CA ASP A 179 20.50 -10.48 -4.20
C ASP A 179 22.01 -10.39 -4.43
N ALA A 180 22.71 -9.88 -3.43
CA ALA A 180 24.14 -10.06 -3.29
C ALA A 180 24.46 -11.52 -2.91
N ALA A 181 25.53 -12.08 -3.46
CA ALA A 181 26.00 -13.39 -3.03
C ALA A 181 26.42 -13.37 -1.55
N GLY A 182 25.90 -14.31 -0.76
CA GLY A 182 26.29 -14.49 0.63
C GLY A 182 27.76 -14.93 0.76
N THR A 183 28.40 -14.55 1.88
CA THR A 183 29.79 -14.94 2.19
C THR A 183 29.92 -16.37 2.65
N SER A 184 28.85 -16.95 3.20
CA SER A 184 28.82 -18.30 3.78
C SER A 184 28.25 -19.34 2.83
N ALA A 185 27.26 -18.94 2.02
CA ALA A 185 26.70 -19.73 0.93
C ALA A 185 26.31 -18.77 -0.22
N PRO A 186 26.83 -18.96 -1.43
CA PRO A 186 26.42 -18.15 -2.57
C PRO A 186 24.93 -18.36 -2.86
N CYS A 187 24.18 -17.26 -2.96
CA CYS A 187 22.79 -17.24 -3.39
C CYS A 187 21.87 -18.19 -2.61
N ASP A 188 21.85 -18.08 -1.28
CA ASP A 188 20.91 -18.82 -0.41
C ASP A 188 19.63 -18.02 -0.07
N GLY A 189 19.42 -16.88 -0.74
CA GLY A 189 18.28 -15.98 -0.50
C GLY A 189 18.38 -15.17 0.80
N THR A 190 19.57 -15.15 1.44
CA THR A 190 19.81 -14.33 2.65
C THR A 190 20.71 -13.13 2.39
N GLY A 191 21.03 -12.88 1.11
CA GLY A 191 21.86 -11.78 0.66
C GLY A 191 21.23 -10.41 0.94
N ALA A 192 22.02 -9.36 0.74
CA ALA A 192 21.44 -8.02 0.67
C ALA A 192 20.75 -7.84 -0.69
N ILE A 193 19.53 -7.33 -0.67
CA ILE A 193 18.78 -7.01 -1.89
C ILE A 193 19.52 -5.93 -2.69
N LEU A 194 19.89 -6.24 -3.92
CA LEU A 194 20.51 -5.30 -4.87
C LEU A 194 19.46 -4.60 -5.73
N GLY A 195 18.35 -5.27 -6.03
CA GLY A 195 17.22 -4.73 -6.76
C GLY A 195 16.00 -5.61 -6.60
N GLN A 196 14.85 -4.97 -6.40
CA GLN A 196 13.59 -5.66 -6.16
C GLN A 196 12.45 -4.87 -6.79
N VAL A 197 11.50 -5.59 -7.36
CA VAL A 197 10.21 -5.05 -7.80
C VAL A 197 9.11 -5.97 -7.29
N ILE A 198 8.12 -5.36 -6.64
CA ILE A 198 6.89 -6.01 -6.24
C ILE A 198 5.73 -5.31 -6.96
N VAL A 199 4.88 -6.08 -7.61
CA VAL A 199 3.65 -5.58 -8.24
C VAL A 199 2.47 -6.39 -7.77
N ILE A 200 1.44 -5.72 -7.24
CA ILE A 200 0.14 -6.31 -6.97
C ILE A 200 -0.83 -5.76 -8.01
N THR A 201 -1.36 -6.61 -8.88
CA THR A 201 -2.26 -6.16 -9.95
C THR A 201 -3.40 -7.14 -10.19
N GLY A 202 -4.57 -6.62 -10.58
CA GLY A 202 -5.66 -7.50 -10.97
C GLY A 202 -7.03 -6.83 -11.10
N PRO A 203 -7.98 -7.51 -11.75
CA PRO A 203 -9.34 -7.05 -11.88
C PRO A 203 -10.12 -7.19 -10.57
N GLY A 204 -11.14 -6.35 -10.42
CA GLY A 204 -12.14 -6.46 -9.36
C GLY A 204 -13.52 -6.05 -9.83
N VAL A 205 -14.49 -6.28 -8.96
CA VAL A 205 -15.88 -5.84 -9.13
C VAL A 205 -16.32 -5.19 -7.83
N VAL A 206 -16.81 -3.96 -7.91
CA VAL A 206 -17.27 -3.17 -6.76
C VAL A 206 -18.69 -2.64 -6.94
N ALA A 207 -19.35 -2.32 -5.83
CA ALA A 207 -20.66 -1.67 -5.77
C ALA A 207 -20.71 -0.68 -4.58
N PHE A 208 -21.64 0.26 -4.60
CA PHE A 208 -21.78 1.37 -3.62
C PHE A 208 -23.20 1.48 -3.06
#